data_AF-A0A164HB76-F1
#
_entry.id   AF-A0A164HB76-F1
#
_cell.length_a   1.000
_cell.length_b   1.000
_cell.length_c   1.000
_cell.angle_alpha   90.00
_cell.angle_beta   90.00
_cell.angle_gamma   90.00
#
_symmetry.space_group_name_H-M   'P 1'
#
loop_
_entity.id
_entity.type
_entity.pdbx_description
1 polymer ?
#
loop_
_entity_poly.entity_id
_entity_poly.type
_entity_poly.pdbx_seq_one_letter_code
_entity_poly.pdbx_strand_id
1 'polypeptide(L)'
;MLEKFSYTTSAGKKLSLPRMENVPFGLIRRLRKEDDTEQFFALIEGVAAGKDLAVIDTMTQAEVKDLMDAWQKDSTISLGESSGS
;
A
#
# COMPACT_ATOMS: atom_id res chain seq x y z
N MET A 1 17.38 -8.37 -6.02
CA MET A 1 16.80 -7.38 -5.08
C MET A 1 15.38 -7.12 -5.53
N LEU A 2 14.39 -7.17 -4.64
CA LEU A 2 13.01 -6.83 -5.00
C LEU A 2 12.94 -5.34 -5.34
N GLU A 3 12.34 -5.00 -6.48
CA GLU A 3 12.13 -3.60 -6.86
C GLU A 3 11.10 -2.94 -5.93
N LYS A 4 11.38 -1.68 -5.57
CA LYS A 4 10.60 -0.94 -4.58
C LYS A 4 9.90 0.25 -5.21
N PHE A 5 8.67 0.47 -4.76
CA PHE A 5 7.97 1.74 -4.90
C PHE A 5 8.60 2.77 -3.94
N SER A 6 8.76 4.00 -4.41
CA SER A 6 9.28 5.12 -3.63
C SER A 6 8.29 6.27 -3.68
N TYR A 7 7.95 6.82 -2.51
CA TYR A 7 6.98 7.90 -2.38
C TYR A 7 7.55 9.02 -1.50
N THR A 8 7.25 10.26 -1.87
CA THR A 8 7.57 11.45 -1.07
C THR A 8 6.27 12.12 -0.67
N THR A 9 6.04 12.25 0.64
CA THR A 9 4.83 12.87 1.18
C THR A 9 4.82 14.38 0.90
N SER A 10 3.66 15.02 1.07
CA SER A 10 3.52 16.48 0.96
C SER A 10 4.48 17.25 1.90
N ALA A 11 4.75 16.67 3.08
CA ALA A 11 5.68 17.17 4.07
C ALA A 11 7.16 16.86 3.77
N GLY A 12 7.47 16.28 2.61
CA GLY A 12 8.85 15.96 2.18
C GLY A 12 9.46 14.72 2.83
N LYS A 13 8.68 13.93 3.60
CA LYS A 13 9.16 12.66 4.14
C LYS A 13 9.16 11.60 3.05
N LYS A 14 10.15 10.71 3.06
CA LYS A 14 10.27 9.63 2.08
C LYS A 14 9.91 8.30 2.72
N LEU A 15 9.19 7.47 1.97
CA LEU A 15 8.91 6.09 2.33
C LEU A 15 9.11 5.17 1.13
N SER A 16 9.34 3.90 1.41
CA SER A 16 9.48 2.87 0.38
C SER A 16 8.69 1.62 0.74
N LEU A 17 7.92 1.13 -0.23
CA LEU A 17 7.14 -0.10 -0.15
C LEU A 17 7.63 -1.06 -1.24
N PRO A 18 7.44 -2.39 -1.13
CA PRO A 18 7.60 -3.25 -2.30
C PRO A 18 6.60 -2.83 -3.38
N ARG A 19 6.93 -2.99 -4.67
CA ARG A 19 5.88 -2.87 -5.70
C ARG A 19 4.76 -3.89 -5.45
N MET A 20 3.51 -3.58 -5.83
CA MET A 20 2.38 -4.48 -5.59
C MET A 20 2.58 -5.88 -6.18
N GLU A 21 3.22 -6.00 -7.35
CA GLU A 21 3.57 -7.30 -7.98
C GLU A 21 4.51 -8.16 -7.12
N ASN A 22 5.24 -7.53 -6.19
CA ASN A 22 6.16 -8.18 -5.26
C ASN A 22 5.51 -8.42 -3.88
N VAL A 23 4.25 -8.02 -3.67
CA VAL A 23 3.52 -8.34 -2.44
C VAL A 23 3.28 -9.85 -2.39
N PRO A 24 3.62 -10.54 -1.28
CA PRO A 24 3.40 -11.97 -1.18
C PRO A 24 1.92 -12.33 -1.38
N PHE A 25 1.61 -13.15 -2.37
CA PHE A 25 0.22 -13.57 -2.62
C PHE A 25 -0.40 -14.29 -1.41
N GLY A 26 0.43 -14.92 -0.57
CA GLY A 26 -0.01 -15.50 0.70
C GLY A 26 -0.61 -14.49 1.69
N LEU A 27 -0.14 -13.24 1.68
CA LEU A 27 -0.70 -12.12 2.45
C LEU A 27 -2.06 -11.75 1.85
N ILE A 28 -2.11 -11.41 0.57
CA ILE A 28 -3.35 -11.07 -0.16
C ILE A 28 -4.44 -12.13 0.05
N ARG A 29 -4.10 -13.41 -0.13
CA ARG A 29 -5.03 -14.54 0.04
C ARG A 29 -5.60 -14.63 1.46
N ARG A 30 -4.83 -14.27 2.50
CA ARG A 30 -5.33 -14.27 3.89
C ARG A 30 -6.29 -13.11 4.12
N LEU A 31 -5.93 -11.92 3.61
CA LEU A 31 -6.69 -10.69 3.79
C LEU A 31 -8.06 -10.72 3.10
N ARG A 32 -8.27 -11.50 2.03
CA ARG A 32 -9.55 -11.55 1.27
C ARG A 32 -10.84 -11.76 2.07
N LYS A 33 -10.74 -12.20 3.33
CA LYS A 33 -11.88 -12.47 4.22
C LYS A 33 -12.17 -11.34 5.19
N GLU A 34 -11.24 -10.43 5.36
CA GLU A 34 -11.39 -9.26 6.21
C GLU A 34 -12.22 -8.19 5.49
N ASP A 35 -12.76 -7.22 6.21
CA ASP A 35 -13.39 -6.06 5.59
C ASP A 35 -12.34 -5.16 4.92
N ASP A 36 -12.78 -4.28 4.03
CA ASP A 36 -11.90 -3.45 3.21
C ASP A 36 -10.94 -2.58 4.05
N THR A 37 -11.36 -2.15 5.24
CA THR A 37 -10.53 -1.32 6.14
C THR A 37 -9.40 -2.16 6.72
N GLU A 38 -9.72 -3.35 7.20
CA GLU A 38 -8.73 -4.25 7.80
C GLU A 38 -7.80 -4.88 6.76
N GLN A 39 -8.30 -5.16 5.56
CA GLN A 39 -7.45 -5.53 4.43
C GLN A 39 -6.41 -4.45 4.13
N PHE A 40 -6.84 -3.18 4.14
CA PHE A 40 -5.97 -2.05 3.88
C PHE A 40 -4.87 -1.91 4.94
N PHE A 41 -5.22 -1.89 6.23
CA PHE A 41 -4.23 -1.76 7.30
C PHE A 41 -3.27 -2.94 7.34
N ALA A 42 -3.80 -4.17 7.31
CA ALA A 42 -2.97 -5.36 7.39
C ALA A 42 -2.06 -5.55 6.17
N LEU A 43 -2.45 -5.02 5.00
CA LEU A 43 -1.59 -5.00 3.82
C LEU A 43 -0.37 -4.09 4.05
N ILE A 44 -0.58 -2.85 4.48
CA ILE A 44 0.50 -1.89 4.74
C ILE A 44 1.42 -2.40 5.85
N GLU A 45 0.85 -2.81 6.98
CA GLU A 45 1.62 -3.33 8.13
C GLU A 45 2.43 -4.58 7.77
N GLY A 46 1.88 -5.42 6.87
CA GLY A 46 2.54 -6.64 6.42
C GLY A 46 3.74 -6.42 5.50
N VAL A 47 3.88 -5.23 4.89
CA VAL A 47 4.93 -4.97 3.89
C VAL A 47 5.81 -3.76 4.19
N ALA A 48 5.34 -2.80 4.97
CA ALA A 48 6.10 -1.62 5.34
C ALA A 48 7.18 -1.97 6.38
N ALA A 49 8.37 -1.40 6.23
CA ALA A 49 9.32 -1.41 7.32
C ALA A 49 8.86 -0.45 8.43
N GLY A 50 9.24 -0.69 9.69
CA GLY A 50 8.78 0.15 10.81
C GLY A 50 9.06 1.65 10.65
N LYS A 51 10.17 2.02 9.99
CA LYS A 51 10.48 3.43 9.69
C LYS A 51 9.52 4.07 8.67
N ASP A 52 9.03 3.27 7.72
CA ASP A 52 8.14 3.72 6.65
C ASP A 52 6.71 3.76 7.19
N LEU A 53 6.32 2.78 8.02
CA LEU A 53 5.06 2.78 8.76
C LEU A 53 4.94 4.02 9.67
N ALA A 54 6.01 4.37 10.39
CA ALA A 54 6.03 5.59 11.21
C ALA A 54 5.89 6.89 10.39
N VAL A 55 6.19 6.89 9.08
CA VAL A 55 5.85 8.02 8.21
C VAL A 55 4.36 8.02 7.92
N ILE A 56 3.80 6.86 7.56
CA ILE A 56 2.38 6.65 7.26
C ILE A 56 1.50 7.06 8.46
N ASP A 57 1.89 6.71 9.68
CA ASP A 57 1.15 7.07 10.91
C ASP A 57 1.04 8.59 11.13
N THR A 58 1.91 9.39 10.49
CA THR A 58 1.88 10.85 10.58
C THR A 58 1.10 11.51 9.43
N MET A 59 0.62 10.72 8.47
CA MET A 59 -0.14 11.19 7.31
C MET A 59 -1.61 11.34 7.67
N THR A 60 -2.27 12.28 7.00
CA THR A 60 -3.73 12.40 7.03
C THR A 60 -4.38 11.29 6.20
N GLN A 61 -5.67 11.01 6.43
CA GLN A 61 -6.43 10.05 5.63
C GLN A 61 -6.39 10.34 4.12
N ALA A 62 -6.39 11.63 3.74
CA ALA A 62 -6.31 12.04 2.33
C ALA A 62 -4.96 11.67 1.72
N GLU A 63 -3.86 11.94 2.44
CA GLU A 63 -2.51 11.60 1.98
C GLU A 63 -2.30 10.08 1.90
N VAL A 64 -2.89 9.32 2.84
CA VAL A 64 -2.85 7.86 2.81
C VAL A 64 -3.59 7.31 1.60
N LYS A 65 -4.75 7.90 1.23
CA LYS A 65 -5.45 7.56 0.00
C LYS A 65 -4.58 7.83 -1.24
N ASP A 66 -3.94 9.00 -1.31
CA ASP A 66 -3.06 9.36 -2.42
C ASP A 66 -1.84 8.42 -2.54
N LEU A 67 -1.29 8.00 -1.40
CA LEU A 67 -0.23 6.99 -1.36
C LEU A 67 -0.70 5.66 -1.95
N MET A 68 -1.90 5.18 -1.58
CA MET A 68 -2.43 3.93 -2.12
C MET A 68 -2.70 3.99 -3.61
N ASP A 69 -3.30 5.09 -4.07
CA ASP A 69 -3.57 5.31 -5.49
C ASP A 69 -2.24 5.32 -6.27
N ALA A 70 -1.21 5.99 -5.75
CA ALA A 70 0.12 6.02 -6.36
C ALA A 70 0.79 4.64 -6.36
N TRP A 71 0.68 3.90 -5.25
CA TRP A 71 1.28 2.59 -5.10
C TRP A 71 0.64 1.54 -6.01
N GLN A 72 -0.69 1.58 -6.16
CA GLN A 72 -1.41 0.76 -7.13
C GLN A 72 -1.01 1.13 -8.56
N LYS A 73 -0.95 2.42 -8.92
CA LYS A 73 -0.59 2.89 -10.27
C LYS A 73 0.86 2.59 -10.67
N ASP A 74 1.78 2.56 -9.71
CA ASP A 74 3.19 2.17 -9.96
C ASP A 74 3.30 0.69 -10.36
N SER A 75 2.32 -0.12 -9.95
CA SER A 75 2.16 -1.47 -10.46
C SER A 75 1.18 -1.50 -11.63
N THR A 76 1.40 -2.36 -12.61
CA THR A 76 0.37 -2.65 -13.64
C THR A 76 -0.79 -3.50 -13.09
N ILE A 77 -0.88 -3.64 -11.76
CA ILE A 77 -1.88 -4.44 -11.06
C ILE A 77 -2.95 -3.51 -10.50
N SER A 78 -4.15 -3.55 -11.09
CA SER A 78 -5.37 -3.04 -10.45
C SER A 78 -5.87 -4.08 -9.46
N LEU A 79 -5.75 -3.81 -8.16
CA LEU A 79 -6.37 -4.61 -7.11
C LEU A 79 -7.86 -4.27 -7.07
N GLY A 80 -8.65 -4.94 -7.90
CA GLY A 80 -10.09 -4.96 -7.74
C GLY A 80 -10.81 -3.66 -8.11
N GLU A 81 -10.46 -3.03 -9.23
CA GLU A 81 -11.52 -2.35 -9.98
C GLU A 81 -12.47 -3.41 -10.53
N SER A 82 -13.40 -3.87 -9.67
CA SER A 82 -14.64 -4.41 -10.18
C SER A 82 -15.24 -3.31 -11.06
N SER A 83 -15.27 -3.56 -12.36
CA SER A 83 -16.26 -2.96 -13.25
C SER A 83 -17.65 -3.39 -12.75
N GLY A 84 -18.09 -2.78 -11.64
CA GLY A 84 -19.49 -2.73 -11.27
C GLY A 84 -20.19 -2.03 -12.42
N SER A 85 -20.91 -2.83 -13.21
CA SER A 85 -21.80 -2.36 -14.28
C SER A 85 -22.96 -1.56 -13.70
#